data_AF-A0A4S2SU83-F1
#
_entry.id   AF-A0A4S2SU83-F1
#
_cell.length_a   1.000
_cell.length_b   1.000
_cell.length_c   1.000
_cell.angle_alpha   90.00
_cell.angle_beta   90.00
_cell.angle_gamma   90.00
#
_symmetry.space_group_name_H-M   'P 1'
#
loop_
_entity.id
_entity.type
_entity.pdbx_description
1 polymer ?
#
loop_
_entity_poly.entity_id
_entity_poly.type
_entity_poly.pdbx_seq_one_letter_code
_entity_poly.pdbx_strand_id
1 'polypeptide(L)'
;MAGGPEWDDPAVWRAVARETLQAFDAIFSPGLYGWSQEEGGAVAVERLERGRELLQPVFDGYADGARTAWGRAWRRRAVRRGPYAAAFDEALAHARARAAGEPERDWPMLWIRDGRLRLLQRYTGDRRVLETIGEEEA
;
A
#
# COMPACT_ATOMS: atom_id res chain seq x y z
N MET A 1 23.52 -12.75 13.99
CA MET A 1 23.05 -12.11 12.74
C MET A 1 22.45 -10.77 13.13
N ALA A 2 22.96 -9.67 12.59
CA ALA A 2 22.41 -8.35 12.90
C ALA A 2 21.02 -8.25 12.26
N GLY A 3 19.97 -8.33 13.09
CA GLY A 3 18.61 -8.09 12.65
C GLY A 3 18.54 -6.68 12.07
N GLY A 4 18.13 -6.60 10.79
CA GLY A 4 17.66 -5.34 10.25
C GLY A 4 16.58 -4.78 11.18
N PRO A 5 16.44 -3.46 11.28
CA PRO A 5 15.50 -2.89 12.22
C PRO A 5 14.08 -3.40 11.88
N GLU A 6 13.30 -3.76 12.92
CA GLU A 6 11.99 -4.44 12.85
C GLU A 6 10.96 -3.80 11.89
N TRP A 7 11.22 -2.58 11.40
CA TRP A 7 10.39 -1.89 10.41
C TRP A 7 10.61 -2.34 8.95
N ASP A 8 11.60 -3.18 8.66
CA ASP A 8 11.79 -3.85 7.35
C ASP A 8 11.43 -5.33 7.42
N ASP A 9 10.29 -5.66 8.04
CA ASP A 9 9.74 -7.02 8.02
C ASP A 9 9.28 -7.38 6.59
N PRO A 10 9.93 -8.33 5.90
CA PRO A 10 9.57 -8.70 4.54
C PRO A 10 8.14 -9.24 4.41
N ALA A 11 7.59 -9.88 5.46
CA ALA A 11 6.23 -10.42 5.41
C ALA A 11 5.20 -9.30 5.34
N VAL A 12 5.37 -8.25 6.14
CA VAL A 12 4.47 -7.08 6.14
C VAL A 12 4.55 -6.35 4.80
N TRP A 13 5.75 -6.07 4.30
CA TRP A 13 5.88 -5.37 3.03
C TRP A 13 5.38 -6.16 1.82
N ARG A 14 5.45 -7.50 1.85
CA ARG A 14 4.79 -8.36 0.85
C ARG A 14 3.27 -8.27 0.94
N ALA A 15 2.70 -8.27 2.15
CA ALA A 15 1.26 -8.11 2.33
C ALA A 15 0.78 -6.74 1.82
N VAL A 16 1.49 -5.66 2.14
CA VAL A 16 1.19 -4.31 1.63
C VAL A 16 1.31 -4.27 0.09
N ALA A 17 2.36 -4.87 -0.48
CA ALA A 17 2.54 -4.98 -1.93
C ALA A 17 1.41 -5.76 -2.60
N ARG A 18 0.94 -6.84 -1.98
CA ARG A 18 -0.19 -7.64 -2.46
C ARG A 18 -1.46 -6.81 -2.55
N GLU A 19 -1.85 -6.15 -1.47
CA GLU A 19 -3.05 -5.31 -1.48
C GLU A 19 -2.93 -4.17 -2.50
N THR A 20 -1.73 -3.60 -2.65
CA THR A 20 -1.48 -2.56 -3.66
C THR A 20 -1.64 -3.08 -5.09
N LEU A 21 -1.14 -4.28 -5.39
CA LEU A 21 -1.29 -4.91 -6.71
C LEU A 21 -2.74 -5.28 -7.00
N GLN A 22 -3.46 -5.83 -6.01
CA GLN A 22 -4.89 -6.13 -6.15
C GLN A 22 -5.72 -4.86 -6.39
N ALA A 23 -5.38 -3.75 -5.72
CA ALA A 23 -6.00 -2.45 -6.00
C ALA A 23 -5.70 -1.96 -7.41
N PHE A 24 -4.45 -2.11 -7.87
CA PHE A 24 -4.07 -1.74 -9.23
C PHE A 24 -4.84 -2.56 -10.27
N ASP A 25 -4.91 -3.88 -10.12
CA ASP A 25 -5.62 -4.76 -11.05
C ASP A 25 -7.13 -4.43 -11.11
N ALA A 26 -7.74 -4.13 -9.95
CA ALA A 26 -9.14 -3.75 -9.86
C ALA A 26 -9.44 -2.41 -10.57
N ILE A 27 -8.53 -1.43 -10.52
CA ILE A 27 -8.69 -0.14 -11.22
C ILE A 27 -8.34 -0.23 -12.70
N PHE A 28 -7.21 -0.86 -13.02
CA PHE A 28 -6.67 -0.87 -14.38
C PHE A 28 -7.42 -1.83 -15.29
N SER A 29 -7.94 -2.94 -14.75
CA SER A 29 -8.57 -3.99 -15.55
C SER A 29 -9.79 -4.64 -14.85
N PRO A 30 -10.79 -3.86 -14.43
CA PRO A 30 -11.97 -4.41 -13.76
C PRO A 30 -12.73 -5.44 -14.60
N GLY A 31 -12.72 -5.27 -15.93
CA GLY A 31 -13.36 -6.21 -16.86
C GLY A 31 -12.78 -7.64 -16.83
N LEU A 32 -11.54 -7.83 -16.39
CA LEU A 32 -10.96 -9.17 -16.20
C LEU A 32 -11.65 -9.95 -15.07
N TYR A 33 -12.31 -9.25 -14.15
CA TYR A 33 -13.01 -9.80 -13.00
C TYR A 33 -14.54 -9.68 -13.14
N GLY A 34 -15.03 -9.24 -14.30
CA GLY A 34 -16.46 -9.02 -14.54
C GLY A 34 -17.04 -7.80 -13.81
N TRP A 35 -16.19 -6.87 -13.36
CA TRP A 35 -16.61 -5.66 -12.66
C TRP A 35 -16.82 -4.47 -13.60
N SER A 36 -17.74 -3.57 -13.23
CA SER A 36 -17.79 -2.21 -13.77
C SER A 36 -16.57 -1.38 -13.33
N GLN A 37 -16.43 -0.19 -13.91
CA GLN A 37 -15.37 0.75 -13.50
C GLN A 37 -15.56 1.23 -12.06
N GLU A 38 -16.80 1.49 -11.67
CA GLU A 38 -17.20 1.90 -10.32
C GLU A 38 -16.96 0.77 -9.31
N GLU A 39 -17.34 -0.46 -9.65
CA GLU A 39 -17.09 -1.65 -8.84
C GLU A 39 -15.59 -1.89 -8.65
N GLY A 40 -14.79 -1.80 -9.73
CA GLY A 40 -13.33 -1.88 -9.65
C GLY A 40 -12.72 -0.80 -8.75
N GLY A 41 -13.24 0.43 -8.83
CA GLY A 41 -12.89 1.52 -7.93
C GLY A 41 -13.19 1.19 -6.47
N ALA A 42 -14.38 0.66 -6.17
CA ALA A 42 -14.79 0.28 -4.81
C ALA A 42 -13.90 -0.83 -4.23
N VAL A 43 -13.59 -1.87 -5.01
CA VAL A 43 -12.65 -2.92 -4.61
C VAL A 43 -11.27 -2.34 -4.34
N ALA A 44 -10.77 -1.44 -5.20
CA ALA A 44 -9.48 -0.83 -4.98
C ALA A 44 -9.43 0.05 -3.71
N VAL A 45 -10.51 0.74 -3.35
CA VAL A 45 -10.60 1.45 -2.07
C VAL A 45 -10.40 0.47 -0.92
N GLU A 46 -11.13 -0.65 -0.89
CA GLU A 46 -11.02 -1.66 0.16
C GLU A 46 -9.58 -2.18 0.29
N ARG A 47 -8.96 -2.52 -0.84
CA ARG A 47 -7.58 -3.03 -0.88
C ARG A 47 -6.57 -1.99 -0.40
N LEU A 48 -6.71 -0.74 -0.81
CA LEU A 48 -5.83 0.34 -0.37
C LEU A 48 -6.00 0.66 1.13
N GLU A 49 -7.21 0.58 1.67
CA GLU A 49 -7.48 0.74 3.10
C GLU A 49 -6.81 -0.39 3.90
N ARG A 50 -6.96 -1.65 3.48
CA ARG A 50 -6.24 -2.79 4.08
C ARG A 50 -4.73 -2.63 3.99
N GLY A 51 -4.20 -2.21 2.83
CA GLY A 51 -2.77 -1.93 2.66
C GLY A 51 -2.25 -0.84 3.61
N ARG A 52 -3.06 0.19 3.87
CA ARG A 52 -2.75 1.25 4.86
C ARG A 52 -2.77 0.71 6.29
N GLU A 53 -3.73 -0.13 6.64
CA GLU A 53 -3.79 -0.78 7.96
C GLU A 53 -2.57 -1.67 8.20
N LEU A 54 -2.13 -2.42 7.18
CA LEU A 54 -0.91 -3.24 7.25
C LEU A 54 0.38 -2.41 7.42
N LEU A 55 0.40 -1.16 6.93
CA LEU A 55 1.52 -0.24 7.15
C LEU A 55 1.56 0.34 8.57
N GLN A 56 0.43 0.38 9.27
CA GLN A 56 0.33 1.05 10.57
C GLN A 56 1.28 0.46 11.62
N PRO A 57 1.41 -0.89 11.77
CA PRO A 57 2.42 -1.48 12.67
C PRO A 57 3.86 -1.12 12.34
N VAL A 58 4.22 -1.00 11.05
CA VAL A 58 5.56 -0.58 10.61
C VAL A 58 5.85 0.85 11.06
N PHE A 59 4.85 1.71 10.90
CA PHE A 59 4.90 3.10 11.30
C PHE A 59 5.01 3.28 12.82
N ASP A 60 4.27 2.46 13.57
CA ASP A 60 4.31 2.46 15.03
C ASP A 60 5.65 1.93 15.55
N GLY A 61 6.18 0.83 15.00
CA GLY A 61 7.50 0.31 15.34
C GLY A 61 8.62 1.33 15.09
N TYR A 62 8.56 2.06 13.96
CA TYR A 62 9.50 3.15 13.70
C TYR A 62 9.40 4.27 14.74
N ALA A 63 8.18 4.64 15.13
CA ALA A 63 7.96 5.67 16.14
C ALA A 63 8.48 5.22 17.51
N ASP A 64 8.19 3.98 17.92
CA ASP A 64 8.52 3.43 19.23
C ASP A 64 10.02 3.23 19.45
N GLY A 65 10.81 3.13 18.37
CA GLY A 65 12.27 3.21 18.45
C GLY A 65 12.84 4.55 18.94
N ALA A 66 12.00 5.56 19.25
CA ALA A 66 12.44 6.82 19.83
C ALA A 66 12.56 6.74 21.36
N ARG A 67 13.71 7.21 21.88
CA ARG A 67 14.04 7.18 23.32
C ARG A 67 13.18 8.09 24.19
N THR A 68 12.51 9.08 23.61
CA THR A 68 11.74 10.11 24.33
C THR A 68 10.34 10.25 23.77
N ALA A 69 9.39 10.71 24.60
CA ALA A 69 8.02 10.98 24.17
C ALA A 69 7.94 12.04 23.05
N TRP A 70 8.77 13.09 23.14
CA TRP A 70 8.90 14.10 22.09
C TRP A 70 9.44 13.50 20.78
N GLY A 71 10.44 12.62 20.88
CA GLY A 71 10.95 11.87 19.72
C GLY A 71 9.90 10.98 19.07
N ARG A 72 9.08 10.26 19.86
CA ARG A 72 7.96 9.45 19.36
C ARG A 72 6.95 10.31 18.61
N ALA A 73 6.54 11.44 19.20
CA ALA A 73 5.60 12.36 18.56
C ALA A 73 6.13 12.93 17.24
N TRP A 74 7.42 13.31 17.21
CA TRP A 74 8.08 13.77 16.00
C TRP A 74 8.11 12.68 14.92
N ARG A 75 8.49 11.44 15.27
CA ARG A 75 8.52 10.31 14.32
C ARG A 75 7.14 9.98 13.77
N ARG A 76 6.10 9.93 14.61
CA ARG A 76 4.71 9.75 14.14
C ARG A 76 4.28 10.84 13.17
N ARG A 77 4.72 12.08 13.39
CA ARG A 77 4.43 13.20 12.47
C ARG A 77 5.23 13.07 11.17
N ALA A 78 6.49 12.64 11.24
CA ALA A 78 7.32 12.41 10.07
C ALA A 78 6.73 11.30 9.19
N VAL A 79 6.31 10.19 9.78
CA VAL A 79 5.72 9.04 9.07
C VAL A 79 4.38 9.39 8.42
N ARG A 80 3.49 10.08 9.14
CA ARG A 80 2.22 10.57 8.57
C ARG A 80 2.41 11.53 7.38
N ARG A 81 3.58 12.15 7.28
CA ARG A 81 3.95 13.05 6.17
C ARG A 81 4.95 12.41 5.22
N GLY A 82 5.21 11.12 5.40
CA GLY A 82 6.17 10.37 4.61
C GLY A 82 5.62 10.04 3.22
N PRO A 83 6.51 9.64 2.31
CA PRO A 83 6.15 9.33 0.93
C PRO A 83 5.13 8.19 0.83
N TYR A 84 5.23 7.16 1.68
CA TYR A 84 4.28 6.04 1.69
C TYR A 84 2.87 6.50 2.10
N ALA A 85 2.74 7.27 3.18
CA ALA A 85 1.44 7.78 3.62
C ALA A 85 0.79 8.68 2.55
N ALA A 86 1.57 9.59 1.98
CA ALA A 86 1.09 10.48 0.91
C ALA A 86 0.65 9.70 -0.35
N ALA A 87 1.42 8.68 -0.76
CA ALA A 87 1.08 7.86 -1.93
C ALA A 87 -0.19 7.03 -1.72
N PHE A 88 -0.42 6.51 -0.51
CA PHE A 88 -1.67 5.81 -0.17
C PHE A 88 -2.86 6.77 -0.13
N ASP A 89 -2.71 7.97 0.44
CA ASP A 89 -3.77 8.99 0.45
C ASP A 89 -4.15 9.42 -0.98
N GLU A 90 -3.15 9.61 -1.85
CA GLU A 90 -3.34 9.92 -3.28
C GLU A 90 -4.07 8.78 -4.01
N ALA A 91 -3.63 7.54 -3.82
CA ALA A 91 -4.25 6.37 -4.45
C ALA A 91 -5.69 6.15 -3.96
N LEU A 92 -5.95 6.35 -2.67
CA LEU A 92 -7.30 6.28 -2.10
C LEU A 92 -8.21 7.35 -2.70
N ALA A 93 -7.72 8.58 -2.84
CA ALA A 93 -8.49 9.65 -3.46
C ALA A 93 -8.83 9.32 -4.92
N HIS A 94 -7.87 8.78 -5.69
CA HIS A 94 -8.09 8.32 -7.05
C HIS A 94 -9.12 7.17 -7.11
N ALA A 95 -8.97 6.15 -6.27
CA ALA A 95 -9.89 5.00 -6.21
C ALA A 95 -11.31 5.41 -5.84
N ARG A 96 -11.48 6.34 -4.88
CA ARG A 96 -12.79 6.88 -4.48
C ARG A 96 -13.44 7.69 -5.60
N ALA A 97 -12.67 8.53 -6.29
CA ALA A 97 -13.15 9.26 -7.46
C ALA A 97 -13.63 8.27 -8.55
N ARG A 98 -12.86 7.21 -8.80
CA ARG A 98 -13.26 6.15 -9.75
C ARG A 98 -14.54 5.43 -9.33
N ALA A 99 -14.65 5.06 -8.05
CA ALA A 99 -15.85 4.43 -7.50
C ALA A 99 -17.10 5.33 -7.61
N ALA A 100 -16.92 6.65 -7.57
CA ALA A 100 -17.98 7.63 -7.73
C ALA A 100 -18.31 7.94 -9.20
N GLY A 101 -17.63 7.32 -10.17
CA GLY A 101 -17.79 7.62 -11.60
C GLY A 101 -17.23 8.99 -12.00
N GLU A 102 -16.35 9.59 -11.19
CA GLU A 102 -15.68 10.85 -11.53
C GLU A 102 -14.69 10.65 -12.69
N PRO A 103 -14.39 11.72 -13.46
CA PRO A 103 -13.39 11.67 -14.52
C PRO A 103 -12.01 11.31 -13.98
N GLU A 104 -11.26 10.57 -14.80
CA GLU A 104 -9.92 10.09 -14.47
C GLU A 104 -8.94 11.26 -14.28
N ARG A 105 -8.18 11.23 -13.18
CA ARG A 105 -7.11 12.19 -12.86
C ARG A 105 -5.75 11.56 -13.14
N ASP A 106 -4.68 12.30 -12.91
CA ASP A 106 -3.31 11.77 -12.96
C ASP A 106 -3.18 10.47 -12.15
N TRP A 107 -2.32 9.55 -12.64
CA TRP A 107 -2.05 8.28 -11.99
C TRP A 107 -1.25 8.50 -10.68
N PRO A 108 -1.77 8.05 -9.52
CA PRO A 108 -1.10 8.08 -8.24
C PRO A 108 0.34 7.60 -8.24
N MET A 109 1.18 8.25 -7.42
CA MET A 109 2.59 7.87 -7.22
C MET A 109 2.76 6.40 -6.82
N LEU A 110 1.76 5.83 -6.14
CA LEU A 110 1.75 4.43 -5.72
C LEU A 110 1.99 3.46 -6.89
N TRP A 111 1.55 3.81 -8.09
CA TRP A 111 1.65 2.99 -9.29
C TRP A 111 2.84 3.36 -10.18
N ILE A 112 3.54 4.45 -9.87
CA ILE A 112 4.71 4.91 -10.63
C ILE A 112 5.97 4.19 -10.15
N ARG A 113 6.74 3.62 -11.09
CA ARG A 113 8.04 2.96 -10.81
C ARG A 113 9.21 3.93 -10.99
N ASP A 114 9.41 4.81 -10.02
CA ASP A 114 10.46 5.85 -10.05
C ASP A 114 11.45 5.81 -8.87
N GLY A 115 11.38 4.80 -8.01
CA GLY A 115 12.27 4.67 -6.86
C GLY A 115 11.91 5.53 -5.65
N ARG A 116 10.79 6.28 -5.63
CA ARG A 116 10.34 7.03 -4.44
C ARG A 116 9.74 6.12 -3.35
N LEU A 117 9.17 4.98 -3.75
CA LEU A 117 8.55 3.99 -2.85
C LEU A 117 9.34 2.67 -2.87
N ARG A 118 10.65 2.72 -2.58
CA ARG A 118 11.59 1.60 -2.82
C ARG A 118 11.18 0.27 -2.18
N LEU A 119 10.70 0.27 -0.95
CA LEU A 119 10.33 -0.98 -0.25
C LEU A 119 9.13 -1.60 -0.95
N LEU A 120 8.08 -0.81 -1.20
CA LEU A 120 6.93 -1.28 -1.93
C LEU A 120 7.29 -1.78 -3.35
N GLN A 121 8.07 -1.00 -4.10
CA GLN A 121 8.50 -1.35 -5.46
C GLN A 121 9.38 -2.61 -5.50
N ARG A 122 10.19 -2.85 -4.47
CA ARG A 122 10.98 -4.08 -4.33
C ARG A 122 10.08 -5.31 -4.27
N TYR A 123 8.97 -5.24 -3.52
CA TYR A 123 8.07 -6.37 -3.34
C TYR A 123 6.98 -6.47 -4.43
N THR A 124 6.57 -5.36 -5.05
CA THR A 124 5.65 -5.40 -6.22
C THR A 124 6.36 -5.81 -7.52
N GLY A 125 7.70 -5.80 -7.55
CA GLY A 125 8.49 -6.40 -8.63
C GLY A 125 8.46 -7.93 -8.65
N ASP A 126 8.07 -8.56 -7.54
CA ASP A 126 7.98 -10.01 -7.40
C ASP A 126 6.53 -10.47 -7.64
N ARG A 127 6.19 -10.82 -8.90
CA ARG A 127 4.82 -11.24 -9.26
C ARG A 127 4.34 -12.48 -8.47
N ARG A 128 5.25 -13.27 -7.88
CA ARG A 128 4.89 -14.42 -7.02
C ARG A 128 4.12 -14.02 -5.78
N VAL A 129 4.18 -12.75 -5.37
CA VAL A 129 3.38 -12.19 -4.27
C VAL A 129 1.87 -12.37 -4.48
N LEU A 130 1.43 -12.44 -5.75
CA LEU A 130 0.05 -12.75 -6.13
C LEU A 130 -0.22 -14.27 -6.28
N GLU A 131 0.82 -15.09 -6.46
CA GLU A 131 0.72 -16.54 -6.72
C GLU A 131 0.75 -17.40 -5.45
N THR A 132 1.17 -16.85 -4.30
CA THR A 132 1.23 -17.58 -3.01
C THR A 132 -0.15 -17.99 -2.44
N ILE A 133 -1.21 -17.89 -3.25
CA ILE A 133 -2.61 -18.12 -2.90
C ILE A 133 -3.03 -19.58 -3.22
N GLY A 134 -2.10 -20.45 -3.60
CA GLY A 134 -2.41 -21.87 -3.83
C GLY A 134 -2.23 -22.78 -2.61
N GLU A 135 -1.45 -22.39 -1.61
CA GLU A 135 -0.90 -23.35 -0.63
C GLU A 135 -1.20 -23.06 0.84
N GLU A 136 -1.64 -21.84 1.21
CA GLU A 136 -1.98 -21.52 2.62
C GLU A 136 -3.48 -21.66 2.95
N GLU A 137 -4.33 -21.97 1.96
CA GLU A 137 -5.75 -22.31 2.16
C GLU A 137 -6.09 -23.80 1.86
N ALA A 138 -5.08 -24.67 1.70
CA ALA A 138 -5.24 -26.11 1.44
C ALA A 138 -4.91 -26.99 2.66
#